data_AF-A0A8S0PZ24-F1
#
_entry.id   AF-A0A8S0PZ24-F1
#
_cell.length_a   1.000
_cell.length_b   1.000
_cell.length_c   1.000
_cell.angle_alpha   90.00
_cell.angle_beta   90.00
_cell.angle_gamma   90.00
#
_symmetry.space_group_name_H-M   'P 1'
#
loop_
_entity.id
_entity.type
_entity.pdbx_description
1 polymer ?
#
loop_
_entity_poly.entity_id
_entity_poly.type
_entity_poly.pdbx_seq_one_letter_code
_entity_poly.pdbx_strand_id
1 'polypeptide(L)' 'MKLVRFLMKLNNETVSIELKNCTVVHGTITGVDVSMNTHLKTVKLTLKGNPTYQLYPMDFYPKQPKIIQHSKP' A
#
# COMPACT_ATOMS: atom_id res chain seq x y z
N MET A 1 -11.61 13.88 -21.63
CA MET A 1 -11.06 13.68 -20.27
C MET A 1 -9.58 14.09 -20.20
N LYS A 2 -9.30 15.38 -19.94
CA LYS A 2 -7.92 15.91 -19.91
C LYS A 2 -7.17 15.52 -18.61
N LEU A 3 -7.90 15.44 -17.49
CA LEU A 3 -7.36 15.11 -16.17
C LEU A 3 -6.86 13.65 -16.08
N VAL A 4 -7.67 12.68 -16.53
CA VAL A 4 -7.24 11.27 -16.52
C VAL A 4 -5.97 11.07 -17.35
N ARG A 5 -5.89 11.69 -18.53
CA ARG A 5 -4.68 11.65 -19.37
C ARG A 5 -3.45 12.31 -18.71
N PHE A 6 -3.65 13.23 -17.78
CA PHE A 6 -2.56 13.77 -16.95
C PHE A 6 -2.11 12.74 -15.91
N LEU A 7 -3.06 12.13 -15.18
CA LEU A 7 -2.76 11.09 -14.17
C LEU A 7 -2.02 9.88 -14.77
N MET A 8 -2.40 9.47 -15.99
CA MET A 8 -1.74 8.40 -16.74
C MET A 8 -0.26 8.67 -17.03
N LYS A 9 0.21 9.92 -16.93
CA LYS A 9 1.63 10.30 -17.15
C LYS A 9 2.48 10.23 -15.88
N LEU A 10 1.89 10.03 -14.70
CA LEU A 10 2.59 10.06 -13.41
C LEU A 10 3.37 8.76 -13.12
N ASN A 11 3.78 8.00 -14.14
CA ASN A 11 4.53 6.76 -13.93
C ASN A 11 5.91 7.06 -13.30
N ASN A 12 6.30 6.27 -12.31
CA ASN A 12 7.47 6.45 -11.44
C ASN A 12 7.42 7.66 -10.48
N GLU A 13 6.32 8.41 -10.45
CA GLU A 13 6.13 9.45 -9.44
C GLU A 13 5.78 8.83 -8.08
N THR A 14 6.36 9.36 -7.02
CA THR A 14 6.04 8.96 -5.65
C THR A 14 4.99 9.90 -5.08
N VAL A 15 3.87 9.34 -4.66
CA VAL A 15 2.67 10.08 -4.27
C VAL A 15 2.17 9.63 -2.90
N SER A 16 1.40 10.51 -2.28
CA SER A 16 0.54 10.17 -1.15
C SER A 16 -0.91 10.28 -1.58
N ILE A 17 -1.66 9.19 -1.45
CA ILE A 17 -3.07 9.08 -1.83
C ILE A 17 -3.91 8.87 -0.58
N GLU A 18 -4.84 9.77 -0.30
CA GLU A 18 -5.86 9.54 0.71
C GLU A 18 -7.03 8.75 0.11
N LEU A 19 -7.32 7.60 0.70
CA LEU A 19 -8.46 6.78 0.32
C LEU A 19 -9.73 7.30 1.00
N LYS A 20 -10.90 6.94 0.46
CA LYS A 20 -12.21 7.35 1.00
C LYS A 20 -12.45 6.95 2.46
N ASN A 21 -11.71 5.96 2.97
CA ASN A 21 -11.75 5.52 4.37
C ASN A 21 -10.73 6.24 5.28
N CYS A 22 -10.12 7.33 4.80
CA CYS A 22 -9.06 8.11 5.46
C CYS A 22 -7.75 7.32 5.69
N THR A 23 -7.56 6.17 5.05
CA THR A 23 -6.24 5.53 4.99
C THR A 23 -5.38 6.31 4.00
N VAL A 24 -4.14 6.61 4.40
CA VAL A 24 -3.15 7.24 3.52
C VAL A 24 -2.22 6.17 2.97
N VAL A 25 -2.08 6.15 1.65
CA VAL A 25 -1.17 5.27 0.92
C VAL A 25 -0.04 6.11 0.36
N HIS A 26 1.19 5.87 0.81
CA HIS A 26 2.38 6.46 0.23
C HIS A 26 3.10 5.40 -0.62
N GLY A 27 3.40 5.71 -1.88
CA GLY A 27 4.06 4.76 -2.77
C GLY A 27 4.39 5.33 -4.13
N THR A 28 5.08 4.54 -4.95
CA THR A 28 5.50 4.94 -6.30
C THR A 28 4.56 4.36 -7.34
N ILE A 29 4.03 5.19 -8.24
CA ILE A 29 3.12 4.77 -9.31
C ILE A 29 3.86 3.90 -10.33
N THR A 30 3.26 2.77 -10.67
CA THR A 30 3.67 1.91 -11.81
C THR A 30 2.74 2.05 -13.01
N GLY A 31 1.51 2.52 -12.80
CA GLY A 31 0.55 2.79 -13.86
C GLY A 31 -0.78 3.32 -13.32
N VAL A 32 -1.48 4.09 -14.15
CA VAL A 32 -2.87 4.54 -13.92
C VAL A 32 -3.68 4.23 -15.17
N ASP A 33 -4.85 3.62 -15.01
CA ASP A 33 -5.74 3.31 -16.14
C ASP A 33 -6.78 4.42 -16.41
N VAL A 34 -7.61 4.23 -17.44
CA VAL A 34 -8.64 5.20 -17.85
C VAL A 34 -9.75 5.40 -16.81
N SER A 35 -9.89 4.46 -15.87
CA SER A 35 -10.86 4.48 -14.78
C SER A 35 -10.25 5.02 -13.47
N MET A 36 -8.99 5.49 -13.52
CA MET A 36 -8.19 5.96 -12.38
C MET A 36 -7.80 4.86 -11.39
N ASN A 37 -7.83 3.57 -11.78
CA ASN A 37 -7.19 2.54 -10.95
C ASN A 37 -5.68 2.79 -10.98
N THR A 38 -5.10 2.96 -9.79
CA THR A 38 -3.69 3.31 -9.62
C THR A 38 -2.92 2.14 -9.04
N HIS A 39 -1.92 1.67 -9.77
CA HIS A 39 -1.02 0.60 -9.34
C HIS A 39 0.23 1.22 -8.71
N LEU A 40 0.62 0.71 -7.54
CA LEU A 40 1.74 1.24 -6.75
C LEU A 40 2.75 0.15 -6.41
N LYS A 41 4.03 0.55 -6.25
CA LYS A 41 5.11 -0.24 -5.64
C LYS A 41 5.71 0.50 -4.45
N THR A 42 6.48 -0.23 -3.63
CA THR A 42 7.18 0.33 -2.45
C THR A 42 6.22 1.07 -1.50
N VAL A 43 5.14 0.40 -1.11
CA VAL A 43 3.99 1.03 -0.45
C VAL A 43 4.13 1.08 1.08
N LYS A 44 3.81 2.23 1.66
CA LYS A 44 3.55 2.45 3.09
C LYS A 44 2.08 2.83 3.29
N LEU A 45 1.39 2.15 4.20
CA LEU A 45 0.01 2.44 4.58
C LEU A 45 -0.05 3.06 5.96
N THR A 46 -0.80 4.14 6.12
CA THR A 46 -1.17 4.68 7.43
C THR A 46 -2.68 4.57 7.56
N LEU A 47 -3.16 3.65 8.41
CA LEU A 47 -4.60 3.50 8.64
C LEU A 47 -5.10 4.65 9.52
N LYS A 48 -6.38 5.00 9.40
CA LYS A 48 -7.01 6.04 10.22
C LYS A 48 -6.76 5.75 11.71
N GLY A 49 -6.09 6.68 12.40
CA GLY A 49 -5.83 6.60 13.84
C GLY A 49 -4.81 5.52 14.27
N ASN A 50 -4.05 4.93 13.35
CA ASN A 50 -3.10 3.85 13.63
C ASN A 50 -1.69 4.17 13.10
N PRO A 51 -0.65 3.47 13.57
CA PRO A 51 0.71 3.61 13.07
C PRO A 51 0.85 3.15 11.61
N THR A 52 1.94 3.55 10.96
CA THR A 52 2.26 3.24 9.56
C THR A 52 2.79 1.81 9.39
N TYR A 53 2.31 1.10 8.38
CA TYR A 53 2.72 -0.26 7.99
C TYR A 53 3.40 -0.25 6.62
N GLN A 54 4.56 -0.92 6.49
CA GLN A 54 5.16 -1.19 5.17
C GLN A 54 4.46 -2.41 4.57
N LEU A 55 3.97 -2.29 3.32
CA LEU A 55 3.45 -3.44 2.59
C LEU A 55 4.59 -4.15 1.87
N TYR A 56 4.72 -5.44 2.15
CA TYR A 56 5.55 -6.36 1.36
C TYR A 56 4.69 -7.06 0.31
N PRO A 57 5.27 -7.52 -0.82
CA PRO A 57 4.58 -8.43 -1.74
C PRO A 57 4.01 -9.63 -0.97
N MET A 58 2.83 -10.12 -1.38
CA MET A 58 2.11 -11.22 -0.68
C MET A 58 2.91 -12.52 -0.54
N ASP A 59 4.01 -12.67 -1.29
CA ASP A 59 4.93 -13.80 -1.16
C ASP A 59 5.81 -13.74 0.11
N PHE A 60 5.84 -12.59 0.79
CA PHE A 60 6.64 -12.36 1.98
C PHE A 60 5.76 -12.32 3.24
N TYR A 61 5.16 -13.45 3.59
CA TYR A 61 4.64 -13.64 4.95
C TYR A 61 5.78 -14.14 5.85
N PRO A 62 6.35 -13.31 6.75
CA PRO A 62 7.24 -13.81 7.78
C PRO A 62 6.42 -14.77 8.66
N LYS A 63 6.72 -16.06 8.58
CA LYS A 63 6.16 -17.05 9.50
C LYS A 63 6.48 -16.57 10.92
N GLN A 64 5.46 -16.19 11.68
CA GLN A 64 5.64 -15.90 13.10
C GLN A 64 6.21 -17.16 13.78
N PRO A 65 7.29 -17.06 14.58
CA PRO A 65 7.74 -18.19 15.36
C PRO A 65 6.64 -18.54 16.36
N LYS A 66 6.10 -19.77 16.26
CA LYS A 66 5.16 -20.31 17.25
C LYS A 66 5.87 -20.32 18.60
N ILE A 67 5.43 -19.50 19.55
CA ILE A 67 5.83 -19.63 20.96
C ILE A 67 5.18 -20.92 21.45
N ILE A 68 5.98 -21.97 21.61
CA ILE A 68 5.54 -23.22 22.20
C ILE A 68 5.30 -22.92 23.68
N GLN A 69 4.03 -22.75 24.07
CA GLN A 69 3.64 -22.82 25.47
C GLN A 69 3.77 -24.28 25.90
N HIS A 70 4.91 -24.62 26.49
CA HIS A 70 5.00 -25.83 27.30
C HIS A 70 4.26 -25.57 28.61
N SER A 71 3.01 -26.01 28.67
CA SER A 71 2.31 -26.27 29.93
C SER A 71 3.12 -27.31 30.71
N LYS A 72 3.77 -26.89 31.80
CA LYS A 72 4.25 -27.80 32.83
C LYS A 72 3.04 -28.50 33.48
N PRO A 73 3.09 -29.81 33.76
CA PRO A 73 2.46 -30.33 34.96
C PRO A 73 3.23 -29.90 36.22
#